data_AF-A0A953UR57-F1
#
_entry.id   AF-A0A953UR57-F1
#
_cell.length_a   1.000
_cell.length_b   1.000
_cell.length_c   1.000
_cell.angle_alpha   90.00
_cell.angle_beta   90.00
_cell.angle_gamma   90.00
#
_symmetry.space_group_name_H-M   'P 1'
#
loop_
_entity.id
_entity.type
_entity.pdbx_description
1 polymer ?
#
loop_
_entity_poly.entity_id
_entity_poly.type
_entity_poly.pdbx_seq_one_letter_code
_entity_poly.pdbx_strand_id
1 'polypeptide(L)'
;MRLPRLLHLLAKEFRELMASRAFWLLLLMIGPLVGHSFITAVDTYAEATGISGGPAALAEGLSPLDGMLVPTFGAYDLAVTLLFPFVAIRLIAAEKASGAWKLMLQAPAGLGTMLLAKGLMLVAGWFLAWTPGLIALLLWKAYGGSLYAPELLNLLLGHLLRVILSSGVAVAAAAIAASAASAAIATLGFTVGTWALEFVAVGRGGWLQRVASYTPTAALHVFEQGQLRMSTVAVTFLLGVAGFAIAAVWLTARRDLRSHLAATLGVALAFGVVLWGGSQLRAGWDVSENRRNSFPIADEAALRQIREPLRVTVYLAAEDPRRMDLDRNVLSKLARILPRVEIDYASHSRVGLFEGPGDHYGEVWYELGGRRVMSRSATEPIVLDTLYQLARVPPPGHAEGGEYPGHPLAARPIGAAWVYYPLWPLVVGWACWYHFRVRS
;
A
#
# COMPACT_ATOMS: atom_id res chain seq x y z
N MET A 1 -7.41 31.77 -5.53
CA MET A 1 -7.49 31.30 -4.13
C MET A 1 -6.77 32.32 -3.25
N ARG A 2 -7.42 33.01 -2.30
CA ARG A 2 -6.69 33.97 -1.42
C ARG A 2 -6.01 33.16 -0.30
N LEU A 3 -4.70 32.90 -0.45
CA LEU A 3 -3.82 32.23 0.52
C LEU A 3 -4.13 32.50 2.01
N PRO A 4 -4.42 33.74 2.45
CA PRO A 4 -4.78 33.99 3.85
C PRO A 4 -6.00 33.20 4.33
N ARG A 5 -7.02 32.97 3.50
CA ARG A 5 -8.22 32.23 3.93
C ARG A 5 -7.94 30.76 4.22
N LEU A 6 -7.08 30.13 3.42
CA LEU A 6 -6.68 28.74 3.64
C LEU A 6 -5.89 28.61 4.95
N LEU A 7 -4.98 29.54 5.24
CA LEU A 7 -4.20 29.54 6.47
C LEU A 7 -5.09 29.64 7.72
N HIS A 8 -6.12 30.48 7.70
CA HIS A 8 -7.08 30.58 8.81
C HIS A 8 -7.87 29.28 8.99
N LEU A 9 -8.30 28.65 7.90
CA LEU A 9 -8.97 27.34 7.96
C LEU A 9 -8.03 26.27 8.51
N LEU A 10 -6.78 26.21 8.05
CA LEU A 10 -5.77 25.26 8.55
C LEU A 10 -5.50 25.47 10.05
N ALA A 11 -5.35 26.72 10.51
CA ALA A 11 -5.20 27.01 11.93
C ALA A 11 -6.41 26.54 12.75
N LYS A 12 -7.62 26.69 12.20
CA LYS A 12 -8.84 26.20 12.84
C LYS A 12 -8.88 24.66 12.85
N GLU A 13 -8.59 23.99 11.75
CA GLU A 13 -8.59 22.52 11.68
C GLU A 13 -7.49 21.92 12.57
N PHE A 14 -6.35 22.60 12.72
CA PHE A 14 -5.28 22.19 13.64
C PHE A 14 -5.76 22.20 15.09
N ARG A 15 -6.49 23.25 15.51
CA ARG A 15 -7.07 23.29 16.85
C ARG A 15 -8.10 22.18 17.06
N GLU A 16 -8.94 21.90 16.08
CA GLU A 16 -9.89 20.78 16.14
C GLU A 16 -9.19 19.43 16.25
N LEU A 17 -8.11 19.23 15.49
CA LEU A 17 -7.30 18.02 15.57
C LEU A 17 -6.66 17.85 16.95
N MET A 18 -6.05 18.92 17.50
CA MET A 18 -5.45 18.88 18.84
C MET A 18 -6.49 18.73 19.95
N ALA A 19 -7.72 19.24 19.77
CA ALA A 19 -8.82 19.02 20.71
C ALA A 19 -9.40 17.59 20.64
N SER A 20 -9.05 16.81 19.61
CA SER A 20 -9.58 15.46 19.41
C SER A 20 -8.93 14.45 20.36
N ARG A 21 -9.72 13.91 21.29
CA ARG A 21 -9.30 12.78 22.15
C ARG A 21 -8.90 11.55 21.35
N ALA A 22 -9.56 11.31 20.21
CA ALA A 22 -9.23 10.19 19.33
C ALA A 22 -7.82 10.34 18.72
N PHE A 23 -7.39 11.57 18.43
CA PHE A 23 -6.04 11.83 17.92
C PHE A 23 -4.98 11.57 18.98
N TRP A 24 -5.19 12.02 20.22
CA TRP A 24 -4.30 11.71 21.33
C TRP A 24 -4.25 10.22 21.66
N LEU A 25 -5.38 9.52 21.59
CA LEU A 25 -5.42 8.06 21.77
C LEU A 25 -4.64 7.33 20.65
N LEU A 26 -4.78 7.77 19.40
CA LEU A 26 -3.97 7.27 18.29
C LEU A 26 -2.47 7.43 18.59
N LEU A 27 -2.04 8.64 18.95
CA LEU A 27 -0.62 8.90 19.27
C LEU A 27 -0.14 8.05 20.46
N LEU A 28 -0.99 7.86 21.48
CA LEU A 28 -0.64 7.06 22.65
C LEU A 28 -0.44 5.58 22.29
N MET A 29 -1.30 5.03 21.44
CA MET A 29 -1.29 3.61 21.07
C MET A 29 -0.28 3.27 19.98
N ILE A 30 -0.01 4.20 19.06
CA ILE A 30 0.84 3.92 17.91
C ILE A 30 2.32 3.76 18.30
N GLY A 31 2.78 4.41 19.36
CA GLY A 31 4.15 4.24 19.87
C GLY A 31 4.45 2.83 20.34
N PRO A 32 3.71 2.26 21.31
CA PRO A 32 3.90 0.88 21.75
C PRO A 32 3.71 -0.14 20.62
N LEU A 33 2.77 0.10 19.70
CA LEU A 33 2.52 -0.80 18.56
C LEU A 33 3.72 -0.83 17.61
N VAL A 34 4.21 0.34 17.18
CA VAL A 34 5.39 0.45 16.32
C VAL A 34 6.64 -0.05 17.04
N GLY A 35 6.77 0.26 18.33
CA GLY A 35 7.89 -0.19 19.16
C GLY A 35 7.96 -1.70 19.29
N HIS A 36 6.81 -2.36 19.51
CA HIS A 36 6.74 -3.82 19.56
C HIS A 36 7.12 -4.42 18.20
N SER A 37 6.51 -3.95 17.11
CA SER A 37 6.85 -4.38 15.75
C SER A 37 8.33 -4.19 15.41
N PHE A 38 8.93 -3.05 15.80
CA PHE A 38 10.34 -2.77 15.59
C PHE A 38 11.26 -3.70 16.38
N ILE A 39 11.00 -3.89 17.68
CA ILE A 39 11.81 -4.76 18.54
C ILE A 39 11.80 -6.18 17.98
N THR A 40 10.61 -6.71 17.68
CA THR A 40 10.45 -8.04 17.08
C THR A 40 11.16 -8.14 15.73
N ALA A 41 11.03 -7.12 14.87
CA ALA A 41 11.69 -7.12 13.57
C ALA A 41 13.22 -7.16 13.69
N VAL A 42 13.80 -6.37 14.60
CA VAL A 42 15.26 -6.38 14.85
C VAL A 42 15.73 -7.74 15.37
N ASP A 43 15.01 -8.34 16.31
CA ASP A 43 15.35 -9.65 16.85
C ASP A 43 15.27 -10.74 15.77
N THR A 44 14.18 -10.79 15.00
CA THR A 44 14.02 -11.76 13.89
C THR A 44 15.06 -11.55 12.79
N TYR A 45 15.42 -10.29 12.48
CA TYR A 45 16.48 -9.99 11.52
C TYR A 45 17.86 -10.47 11.98
N ALA A 46 18.16 -10.28 13.27
CA ALA A 46 19.41 -10.74 13.86
C ALA A 46 19.48 -12.28 13.91
N GLU A 47 18.36 -12.95 14.20
CA GLU A 47 18.23 -14.40 14.10
C GLU A 47 18.48 -14.91 12.68
N ALA A 48 17.90 -14.27 11.67
CA ALA A 48 18.14 -14.59 10.27
C ALA A 48 19.61 -14.38 9.84
N THR A 49 20.33 -13.48 10.52
CA THR A 49 21.77 -13.27 10.32
C THR A 49 22.64 -14.33 11.01
N GLY A 50 22.05 -15.18 11.87
CA GLY A 50 22.78 -16.24 12.58
C GLY A 50 23.31 -15.85 13.96
N ILE A 51 22.78 -14.79 14.59
CA ILE A 51 23.20 -14.37 15.96
C ILE A 51 23.03 -15.50 17.00
N SER A 52 22.12 -16.44 16.76
CA SER A 52 21.82 -17.59 17.62
C SER A 52 22.67 -18.83 17.31
N GLY A 53 23.65 -18.72 16.41
CA GLY A 53 24.49 -19.84 15.98
C GLY A 53 23.86 -20.77 14.93
N GLY A 54 22.67 -20.42 14.42
CA GLY A 54 22.02 -21.09 13.28
C GLY A 54 22.62 -20.69 11.93
N PRO A 55 22.28 -21.41 10.83
CA PRO A 55 22.71 -21.05 9.49
C PRO A 55 22.16 -19.68 9.10
N ALA A 56 23.03 -18.78 8.66
CA ALA A 56 22.62 -17.47 8.16
C ALA A 56 21.75 -17.62 6.90
N ALA A 57 20.74 -16.77 6.77
CA ALA A 57 19.92 -16.68 5.57
C ALA A 57 20.76 -16.29 4.35
N LEU A 58 20.29 -16.65 3.16
CA LEU A 58 20.88 -16.20 1.91
C LEU A 58 20.89 -14.68 1.84
N ALA A 59 21.87 -14.11 1.13
CA ALA A 59 22.03 -12.67 1.02
C ALA A 59 20.77 -11.95 0.51
N GLU A 60 20.01 -12.56 -0.40
CA GLU A 60 18.70 -12.06 -0.87
C GLU A 60 17.66 -11.92 0.26
N GLY A 61 17.69 -12.83 1.24
CA GLY A 61 16.81 -12.80 2.41
C GLY A 61 17.23 -11.79 3.47
N LEU A 62 18.45 -11.24 3.38
CA LEU A 62 18.98 -10.22 4.27
C LEU A 62 18.78 -8.81 3.69
N SER A 63 17.55 -8.54 3.24
CA SER A 63 17.09 -7.20 2.85
C SER A 63 16.48 -6.47 4.06
N PRO A 64 16.99 -5.28 4.45
CA PRO A 64 16.39 -4.48 5.51
C PRO A 64 14.95 -4.09 5.22
N LEU A 65 14.56 -3.96 3.95
CA LEU A 65 13.18 -3.65 3.58
C LEU A 65 12.21 -4.72 4.10
N ASP A 66 12.46 -5.99 3.77
CA ASP A 66 11.57 -7.09 4.15
C ASP A 66 11.73 -7.48 5.61
N GLY A 67 12.96 -7.49 6.11
CA GLY A 67 13.26 -8.02 7.41
C GLY A 67 13.09 -7.01 8.56
N MET A 68 13.14 -5.70 8.27
CA MET A 68 13.00 -4.66 9.29
C MET A 68 11.90 -3.64 8.95
N LEU A 69 11.98 -2.99 7.80
CA LEU A 69 11.15 -1.83 7.48
C LEU A 69 9.67 -2.20 7.35
N VAL A 70 9.34 -3.18 6.51
CA VAL A 70 7.96 -3.61 6.29
C VAL A 70 7.31 -4.12 7.59
N PRO A 71 7.94 -5.03 8.38
CA PRO A 71 7.38 -5.45 9.66
C PRO A 71 7.18 -4.30 10.66
N THR A 72 8.15 -3.37 10.76
CA THR A 72 8.05 -2.21 11.65
C THR A 72 6.89 -1.30 11.26
N PHE A 73 6.76 -1.02 9.95
CA PHE A 73 5.70 -0.16 9.43
C PHE A 73 4.35 -0.87 9.29
N GLY A 74 4.28 -2.19 9.42
CA GLY A 74 3.02 -2.95 9.51
C GLY A 74 2.11 -2.48 10.65
N ALA A 75 2.69 -2.00 11.75
CA ALA A 75 1.95 -1.33 12.83
C ALA A 75 1.15 -0.11 12.34
N TYR A 76 1.66 0.63 11.35
CA TYR A 76 0.94 1.75 10.74
C TYR A 76 -0.25 1.28 9.92
N ASP A 77 -0.20 0.13 9.24
CA ASP A 77 -1.37 -0.37 8.52
C ASP A 77 -2.50 -0.76 9.48
N LEU A 78 -2.16 -1.38 10.62
CA LEU A 78 -3.11 -1.65 11.69
C LEU A 78 -3.72 -0.35 12.25
N ALA A 79 -2.88 0.66 12.51
CA ALA A 79 -3.34 1.97 13.00
C ALA A 79 -4.26 2.67 11.99
N VAL A 80 -3.96 2.62 10.69
CA VAL A 80 -4.82 3.17 9.64
C VAL A 80 -6.15 2.42 9.53
N THR A 81 -6.12 1.11 9.72
CA THR A 81 -7.30 0.25 9.57
C THR A 81 -8.26 0.42 10.75
N LEU A 82 -7.73 0.55 11.98
CA LEU A 82 -8.51 0.46 13.21
C LEU A 82 -8.66 1.78 13.97
N LEU A 83 -7.64 2.64 14.02
CA LEU A 83 -7.59 3.78 14.94
C LEU A 83 -7.78 5.12 14.23
N PHE A 84 -7.05 5.33 13.15
CA PHE A 84 -7.07 6.58 12.39
C PHE A 84 -8.46 6.99 11.84
N PRO A 85 -9.35 6.07 11.43
CA PRO A 85 -10.70 6.44 10.98
C PRO A 85 -11.47 7.29 11.98
N PHE A 86 -11.30 7.04 13.28
CA PHE A 86 -11.97 7.82 14.33
C PHE A 86 -11.50 9.28 14.37
N VAL A 87 -10.24 9.55 14.03
CA VAL A 87 -9.70 10.91 13.92
C VAL A 87 -10.38 11.65 12.76
N ALA A 88 -10.44 11.00 11.60
CA ALA A 88 -11.08 11.57 10.40
C ALA A 88 -12.59 11.78 10.58
N ILE A 89 -13.30 10.80 11.16
CA ILE A 89 -14.74 10.91 11.47
C ILE A 89 -15.00 12.07 12.42
N ARG A 90 -14.20 12.21 13.48
CA ARG A 90 -14.37 13.25 14.50
C ARG A 90 -14.28 14.66 13.91
N LEU A 91 -13.46 14.87 12.89
CA LEU A 91 -13.27 16.16 12.22
C LEU A 91 -14.50 16.65 11.45
N ILE A 92 -15.41 15.75 11.10
CA ILE A 92 -16.68 16.05 10.40
C ILE A 92 -17.87 15.93 11.36
N ALA A 93 -17.94 14.83 12.11
CA ALA A 93 -19.10 14.51 12.94
C ALA A 93 -19.31 15.52 14.07
N ALA A 94 -18.24 16.07 14.64
CA ALA A 94 -18.37 17.07 15.71
C ALA A 94 -18.95 18.39 15.23
N GLU A 95 -18.61 18.82 14.01
CA GLU A 95 -19.16 20.04 13.42
C GLU A 95 -20.63 19.87 13.03
N LYS A 96 -20.99 18.66 12.57
CA LYS A 96 -22.39 18.30 12.33
C LYS A 96 -23.20 18.31 13.61
N ALA A 97 -22.68 17.68 14.67
CA ALA A 97 -23.37 17.56 15.96
C ALA A 97 -23.54 18.91 16.69
N SER A 98 -22.52 19.76 16.65
CA SER A 98 -22.57 21.11 17.27
C SER A 98 -23.33 22.14 16.44
N GLY A 99 -23.67 21.82 15.19
CA GLY A 99 -24.24 22.78 14.24
C GLY A 99 -23.23 23.77 13.65
N ALA A 100 -21.96 23.73 14.07
CA ALA A 100 -20.89 24.58 13.57
C ALA A 100 -20.72 24.46 12.03
N TRP A 101 -20.99 23.28 11.46
CA TRP A 101 -20.95 23.09 10.01
C TRP A 101 -21.90 24.03 9.26
N LYS A 102 -23.12 24.25 9.78
CA LYS A 102 -24.11 25.14 9.16
C LYS A 102 -23.63 26.59 9.15
N LEU A 103 -22.90 27.01 10.18
CA LEU A 103 -22.28 28.33 10.26
C LEU A 103 -21.11 28.44 9.29
N MET A 104 -20.29 27.40 9.18
CA MET A 104 -19.17 27.36 8.22
C MET A 104 -19.64 27.52 6.78
N LEU A 105 -20.78 26.93 6.40
CA LEU A 105 -21.35 27.11 5.05
C LEU A 105 -21.72 28.56 4.72
N GLN A 106 -21.89 29.43 5.72
CA GLN A 106 -22.13 30.87 5.52
C GLN A 106 -20.83 31.67 5.40
N ALA A 107 -19.68 31.06 5.71
CA ALA A 107 -18.38 31.70 5.58
C ALA A 107 -18.03 31.93 4.09
N PRO A 108 -17.21 32.95 3.76
CA PRO A 108 -16.82 33.26 2.38
C PRO A 108 -15.81 32.26 1.77
N ALA A 109 -15.68 31.07 2.36
CA ALA A 109 -14.83 29.99 1.86
C ALA A 109 -15.69 28.97 1.10
N GLY A 110 -15.20 28.50 -0.04
CA GLY A 110 -15.88 27.44 -0.77
C GLY A 110 -15.79 26.09 -0.04
N LEU A 111 -16.80 25.24 -0.23
CA LEU A 111 -16.84 23.89 0.35
C LEU A 111 -15.60 23.06 0.03
N GLY A 112 -15.13 23.13 -1.23
CA GLY A 112 -13.90 22.45 -1.64
C GLY A 112 -12.66 22.93 -0.87
N THR A 113 -12.58 24.22 -0.51
CA THR A 113 -11.47 24.75 0.31
C THR A 113 -11.56 24.26 1.76
N MET A 114 -12.76 24.15 2.32
CA MET A 114 -12.95 23.60 3.67
C MET A 114 -12.54 22.13 3.72
N LEU A 115 -12.96 21.32 2.74
CA LEU A 115 -12.60 19.91 2.67
C LEU A 115 -11.11 19.70 2.37
N LEU A 116 -10.51 20.55 1.53
CA LEU A 116 -9.06 20.55 1.31
C LEU A 116 -8.30 20.83 2.61
N ALA A 117 -8.72 21.83 3.39
CA ALA A 117 -8.09 22.13 4.68
C ALA A 117 -8.18 20.95 5.65
N LYS A 118 -9.32 20.25 5.67
CA LYS A 118 -9.49 19.01 6.46
C LYS A 118 -8.58 17.89 5.99
N GLY A 119 -8.51 17.64 4.68
CA GLY A 119 -7.62 16.63 4.10
C GLY A 119 -6.16 16.91 4.43
N LEU A 120 -5.70 18.16 4.24
CA LEU A 120 -4.35 18.58 4.60
C LEU A 120 -4.07 18.42 6.10
N MET A 121 -5.06 18.69 6.96
CA MET A 121 -4.89 18.52 8.40
C MET A 121 -4.81 17.04 8.81
N LEU A 122 -5.57 16.16 8.16
CA LEU A 122 -5.47 14.72 8.38
C LEU A 122 -4.09 14.18 7.95
N VAL A 123 -3.56 14.66 6.83
CA VAL A 123 -2.18 14.34 6.39
C VAL A 123 -1.14 14.89 7.38
N ALA A 124 -1.30 16.13 7.86
CA ALA A 124 -0.41 16.70 8.85
C ALA A 124 -0.44 15.92 10.18
N GLY A 125 -1.64 15.55 10.65
CA GLY A 125 -1.81 14.69 11.81
C GLY A 125 -1.15 13.31 11.63
N TRP A 126 -1.19 12.78 10.41
CA TRP A 126 -0.50 11.53 10.09
C TRP A 126 1.02 11.66 10.12
N PHE A 127 1.59 12.77 9.63
CA PHE A 127 3.02 13.03 9.78
C PHE A 127 3.45 13.12 11.25
N LEU A 128 2.60 13.66 12.14
CA LEU A 128 2.84 13.56 13.57
C LEU A 128 2.79 12.10 14.04
N ALA A 129 1.84 11.31 13.57
CA ALA A 129 1.74 9.88 13.91
C ALA A 129 2.94 9.05 13.43
N TRP A 130 3.69 9.48 12.40
CA TRP A 130 4.93 8.84 11.94
C TRP A 130 6.11 8.95 12.90
N THR A 131 6.03 9.77 13.94
CA THR A 131 7.17 10.01 14.85
C THR A 131 7.75 8.73 15.49
N PRO A 132 6.96 7.73 15.97
CA PRO A 132 7.52 6.45 16.42
C PRO A 132 8.32 5.70 15.35
N GLY A 133 7.84 5.69 14.11
CA GLY A 133 8.54 5.06 12.98
C GLY A 133 9.83 5.78 12.64
N LEU A 134 9.84 7.12 12.67
CA LEU A 134 11.07 7.90 12.49
C LEU A 134 12.10 7.60 13.58
N ILE A 135 11.66 7.45 14.83
CA ILE A 135 12.53 7.02 15.93
C ILE A 135 13.08 5.61 15.67
N ALA A 136 12.28 4.69 15.12
CA ALA A 136 12.73 3.33 14.79
C ALA A 136 13.84 3.34 13.73
N LEU A 137 13.70 4.19 12.70
CA LEU A 137 14.72 4.38 11.67
C LEU A 137 16.04 4.93 12.26
N LEU A 138 15.95 5.88 13.19
CA LEU A 138 17.12 6.42 13.89
C LEU A 138 17.80 5.36 14.76
N LEU A 139 17.03 4.57 15.51
CA LEU A 139 17.55 3.47 16.33
C LEU A 139 18.22 2.40 15.46
N TRP A 140 17.57 1.98 14.37
CA TRP A 140 18.17 1.05 13.42
C TRP A 140 19.49 1.54 12.87
N LYS A 141 19.56 2.81 12.46
CA LYS A 141 20.79 3.39 11.97
C LYS A 141 21.87 3.43 13.05
N ALA A 142 21.50 3.71 14.30
CA ALA A 142 22.39 3.67 15.45
C ALA A 142 22.89 2.25 15.77
N TYR A 143 22.11 1.20 15.46
CA TYR A 143 22.52 -0.19 15.58
C TYR A 143 23.43 -0.67 14.45
N GLY A 144 23.76 0.18 13.46
CA GLY A 144 24.58 -0.16 12.30
C GLY A 144 23.78 -0.60 11.07
N GLY A 145 22.45 -0.49 11.12
CA GLY A 145 21.57 -0.85 10.03
C GLY A 145 21.74 -0.02 8.77
N SER A 146 21.61 -0.67 7.60
CA SER A 146 21.55 0.01 6.32
C SER A 146 20.11 0.45 6.01
N LEU A 147 20.01 1.57 5.29
CA LEU A 147 18.76 2.14 4.83
C LEU A 147 18.96 2.58 3.38
N TYR A 148 18.30 1.91 2.46
CA TYR A 148 18.28 2.33 1.07
C TYR A 148 17.15 3.34 0.87
N ALA A 149 17.52 4.59 0.55
CA ALA A 149 16.58 5.71 0.54
C ALA A 149 15.41 5.53 -0.46
N PRO A 150 15.60 5.00 -1.68
CA PRO A 150 14.50 4.76 -2.61
C PRO A 150 13.43 3.80 -2.06
N GLU A 151 13.83 2.69 -1.43
CA GLU A 151 12.92 1.75 -0.78
C GLU A 151 12.15 2.39 0.37
N LEU A 152 12.85 3.12 1.24
CA LEU A 152 12.23 3.81 2.38
C LEU A 152 11.21 4.85 1.91
N LEU A 153 11.56 5.70 0.94
CA LEU A 153 10.65 6.71 0.41
C LEU A 153 9.44 6.08 -0.28
N ASN A 154 9.64 4.97 -0.99
CA ASN A 154 8.56 4.22 -1.62
C ASN A 154 7.60 3.62 -0.58
N LEU A 155 8.12 3.03 0.49
CA LEU A 155 7.34 2.51 1.60
C LEU A 155 6.51 3.62 2.27
N LEU A 156 7.14 4.76 2.60
CA LEU A 156 6.46 5.91 3.20
C LEU A 156 5.36 6.47 2.28
N LEU A 157 5.60 6.51 0.97
CA LEU A 157 4.58 6.88 -0.02
C LEU A 157 3.39 5.91 0.00
N GLY A 158 3.63 4.60 0.05
CA GLY A 158 2.59 3.58 0.18
C GLY A 158 1.71 3.81 1.41
N HIS A 159 2.31 4.01 2.58
CA HIS A 159 1.57 4.32 3.81
C HIS A 159 0.83 5.66 3.74
N LEU A 160 1.41 6.69 3.11
CA LEU A 160 0.73 7.97 2.92
C LEU A 160 -0.53 7.81 2.05
N LEU A 161 -0.44 7.08 0.95
CA LEU A 161 -1.58 6.79 0.07
C LEU A 161 -2.66 5.99 0.78
N ARG A 162 -2.27 4.99 1.58
CA ARG A 162 -3.16 4.19 2.42
C ARG A 162 -3.97 5.07 3.39
N VAL A 163 -3.34 6.06 4.01
CA VAL A 163 -3.98 7.03 4.92
C VAL A 163 -4.91 7.99 4.19
N ILE A 164 -4.51 8.45 3.00
CA ILE A 164 -5.35 9.33 2.17
C ILE A 164 -6.64 8.61 1.77
N LEU A 165 -6.53 7.34 1.38
CA LEU A 165 -7.69 6.53 1.07
C LEU A 165 -8.61 6.33 2.27
N SER A 166 -8.06 5.87 3.40
CA SER A 166 -8.83 5.65 4.63
C SER A 166 -9.44 6.96 5.16
N SER A 167 -8.76 8.09 5.01
CA SER A 167 -9.33 9.42 5.27
C SER A 167 -10.56 9.67 4.41
N GLY A 168 -10.46 9.41 3.11
CA GLY A 168 -11.56 9.60 2.17
C GLY A 168 -12.80 8.79 2.54
N VAL A 169 -12.62 7.50 2.86
CA VAL A 169 -13.70 6.61 3.30
C VAL A 169 -14.32 7.12 4.61
N ALA A 170 -13.50 7.44 5.60
CA ALA A 170 -13.94 7.92 6.91
C ALA A 170 -14.72 9.24 6.81
N VAL A 171 -14.23 10.18 6.01
CA VAL A 171 -14.86 11.50 5.78
C VAL A 171 -16.18 11.34 5.02
N ALA A 172 -16.24 10.48 4.00
CA ALA A 172 -17.47 10.15 3.29
C ALA A 172 -18.52 9.53 4.23
N ALA A 173 -18.11 8.54 5.02
CA ALA A 173 -18.99 7.89 6.00
C ALA A 173 -19.50 8.89 7.03
N ALA A 174 -18.65 9.78 7.55
CA ALA A 174 -19.05 10.82 8.52
C ALA A 174 -19.98 11.87 7.92
N ALA A 175 -19.85 12.19 6.63
CA ALA A 175 -20.75 13.08 5.91
C ALA A 175 -22.14 12.45 5.72
N ILE A 176 -22.21 11.18 5.34
CA ILE A 176 -23.46 10.45 5.06
C ILE A 176 -24.20 10.08 6.36
N ALA A 177 -23.47 9.57 7.36
CA ALA A 177 -24.07 9.03 8.57
C ALA A 177 -24.74 10.09 9.44
N ALA A 178 -25.81 9.71 10.14
CA ALA A 178 -26.49 10.58 11.11
C ALA A 178 -25.67 10.81 12.38
N SER A 179 -24.81 9.86 12.76
CA SER A 179 -24.00 9.91 13.98
C SER A 179 -22.57 9.46 13.73
N ALA A 180 -21.65 9.86 14.64
CA ALA A 180 -20.26 9.40 14.62
C ALA A 180 -20.14 7.87 14.77
N ALA A 181 -21.03 7.25 15.56
CA ALA A 181 -21.04 5.80 15.75
C ALA A 181 -21.39 5.05 14.47
N SER A 182 -22.44 5.49 13.74
CA SER A 182 -22.81 4.90 12.45
C SER A 182 -21.71 5.09 11.39
N ALA A 183 -21.03 6.25 11.40
CA ALA A 183 -19.88 6.49 10.53
C ALA A 183 -18.72 5.53 10.83
N ALA A 184 -18.45 5.27 12.12
CA ALA A 184 -17.41 4.33 12.54
C ALA A 184 -17.74 2.90 12.13
N ILE A 185 -18.98 2.44 12.32
CA ILE A 185 -19.42 1.10 11.88
C ILE A 185 -19.22 0.95 10.37
N ALA A 186 -19.66 1.92 9.57
CA ALA A 186 -19.51 1.86 8.11
C ALA A 186 -18.04 1.87 7.69
N THR A 187 -17.21 2.71 8.31
CA THR A 187 -15.80 2.83 7.96
C THR A 187 -15.01 1.59 8.36
N LEU A 188 -15.20 1.08 9.58
CA LEU A 188 -14.55 -0.15 10.05
C LEU A 188 -15.04 -1.38 9.28
N GLY A 189 -16.34 -1.45 8.96
CA GLY A 189 -16.87 -2.49 8.09
C GLY A 189 -16.17 -2.52 6.73
N PHE A 190 -15.85 -1.35 6.17
CA PHE A 190 -15.04 -1.26 4.96
C PHE A 190 -13.57 -1.64 5.20
N THR A 191 -12.86 -1.01 6.14
CA THR A 191 -11.42 -1.22 6.33
C THR A 191 -11.12 -2.65 6.78
N VAL A 192 -11.81 -3.15 7.81
CA VAL A 192 -11.67 -4.53 8.30
C VAL A 192 -12.23 -5.53 7.29
N GLY A 193 -13.33 -5.21 6.60
CA GLY A 193 -13.90 -6.08 5.57
C GLY A 193 -12.96 -6.30 4.40
N THR A 194 -12.27 -5.26 3.93
CA THR A 194 -11.25 -5.39 2.87
C THR A 194 -10.02 -6.17 3.33
N TRP A 195 -9.60 -6.03 4.59
CA TRP A 195 -8.55 -6.85 5.17
C TRP A 195 -8.97 -8.33 5.27
N ALA A 196 -10.18 -8.60 5.75
CA ALA A 196 -10.71 -9.97 5.84
C ALA A 196 -10.88 -10.62 4.47
N LEU A 197 -11.26 -9.84 3.44
CA LEU A 197 -11.34 -10.33 2.06
C LEU A 197 -9.97 -10.83 1.57
N GLU A 198 -8.91 -10.08 1.85
CA GLU A 198 -7.55 -10.47 1.47
C GLU A 198 -7.11 -11.74 2.17
N PHE A 199 -7.34 -11.83 3.49
CA PHE A 199 -7.05 -13.04 4.27
C PHE A 199 -7.76 -14.27 3.70
N VAL A 200 -9.04 -14.16 3.34
CA VAL A 200 -9.82 -15.27 2.76
C VAL A 200 -9.38 -15.57 1.33
N ALA A 201 -8.85 -14.60 0.59
CA ALA A 201 -8.41 -14.76 -0.78
C ALA A 201 -6.98 -15.34 -0.92
N VAL A 202 -6.18 -15.34 0.15
CA VAL A 202 -4.82 -15.91 0.12
C VAL A 202 -4.88 -17.37 -0.34
N GLY A 203 -4.10 -17.69 -1.38
CA GLY A 203 -4.03 -19.03 -1.94
C GLY A 203 -5.34 -19.53 -2.56
N ARG A 204 -6.36 -18.66 -2.76
CA ARG A 204 -7.60 -19.02 -3.45
C ARG A 204 -7.60 -18.41 -4.83
N GLY A 205 -7.70 -19.25 -5.87
CA GLY A 205 -7.88 -18.78 -7.24
C GLY A 205 -9.23 -18.11 -7.53
N GLY A 206 -9.30 -17.39 -8.65
CA GLY A 206 -10.58 -17.05 -9.30
C GLY A 206 -11.09 -15.63 -9.02
N TRP A 207 -12.41 -15.47 -8.88
CA TRP A 207 -13.03 -14.14 -8.76
C TRP A 207 -12.71 -13.46 -7.43
N LEU A 208 -12.60 -14.22 -6.34
CA LEU A 208 -12.32 -13.66 -5.02
C LEU A 208 -10.92 -13.04 -4.96
N GLN A 209 -9.91 -13.72 -5.53
CA GLN A 209 -8.55 -13.19 -5.69
C GLN A 209 -8.52 -11.92 -6.55
N ARG A 210 -9.31 -11.89 -7.63
CA ARG A 210 -9.43 -10.71 -8.47
C ARG A 210 -9.97 -9.53 -7.67
N VAL A 211 -11.00 -9.71 -6.87
CA VAL A 211 -11.52 -8.62 -6.01
C VAL A 211 -10.50 -8.25 -4.93
N ALA A 212 -9.85 -9.23 -4.31
CA ALA A 212 -8.82 -9.00 -3.29
C ALA A 212 -7.62 -8.20 -3.83
N SER A 213 -7.26 -8.34 -5.11
CA SER A 213 -6.18 -7.55 -5.72
C SER A 213 -6.44 -6.04 -5.77
N TYR A 214 -7.70 -5.62 -5.55
CA TYR A 214 -8.11 -4.21 -5.45
C TYR A 214 -8.29 -3.74 -4.01
N THR A 215 -7.96 -4.56 -3.00
CA THR A 215 -7.98 -4.09 -1.61
C THR A 215 -6.90 -3.04 -1.41
N PRO A 216 -7.10 -2.12 -0.47
CA PRO A 216 -6.08 -1.13 -0.24
C PRO A 216 -4.83 -1.68 0.48
N THR A 217 -4.86 -2.91 0.98
CA THR A 217 -3.68 -3.58 1.57
C THR A 217 -2.86 -4.24 0.46
N ALA A 218 -3.51 -4.90 -0.51
CA ALA A 218 -2.86 -5.31 -1.76
C ALA A 218 -2.18 -4.14 -2.50
N ALA A 219 -2.80 -2.95 -2.50
CA ALA A 219 -2.19 -1.75 -3.04
C ALA A 219 -0.92 -1.30 -2.27
N LEU A 220 -0.91 -1.45 -0.94
CA LEU A 220 0.25 -1.14 -0.10
C LEU A 220 1.40 -2.13 -0.34
N HIS A 221 1.08 -3.42 -0.49
CA HIS A 221 2.07 -4.49 -0.73
C HIS A 221 2.96 -4.25 -1.96
N VAL A 222 2.46 -3.56 -3.00
CA VAL A 222 3.28 -3.13 -4.14
C VAL A 222 4.48 -2.30 -3.69
N PHE A 223 4.27 -1.39 -2.74
CA PHE A 223 5.31 -0.50 -2.24
C PHE A 223 6.26 -1.20 -1.27
N GLU A 224 5.71 -2.08 -0.43
CA GLU A 224 6.48 -2.94 0.50
C GLU A 224 7.40 -3.90 -0.27
N GLN A 225 7.01 -4.32 -1.47
CA GLN A 225 7.84 -5.12 -2.37
C GLN A 225 8.90 -4.29 -3.12
N GLY A 226 9.04 -2.99 -2.85
CA GLY A 226 10.04 -2.13 -3.50
C GLY A 226 9.68 -1.77 -4.94
N GLN A 227 8.39 -1.82 -5.30
CA GLN A 227 7.92 -1.42 -6.62
C GLN A 227 7.15 -0.09 -6.54
N LEU A 228 7.46 0.84 -7.45
CA LEU A 228 6.70 2.08 -7.61
C LEU A 228 5.83 1.98 -8.87
N ARG A 229 4.51 1.84 -8.70
CA ARG A 229 3.55 1.75 -9.82
C ARG A 229 2.67 2.98 -9.90
N MET A 230 2.70 3.69 -11.02
CA MET A 230 1.93 4.93 -11.19
C MET A 230 0.42 4.70 -11.21
N SER A 231 -0.03 3.56 -11.74
CA SER A 231 -1.45 3.19 -11.67
C SER A 231 -1.92 3.03 -10.22
N THR A 232 -1.15 2.35 -9.37
CA THR A 232 -1.46 2.19 -7.94
C THR A 232 -1.48 3.54 -7.22
N VAL A 233 -0.49 4.40 -7.47
CA VAL A 233 -0.44 5.76 -6.89
C VAL A 233 -1.68 6.56 -7.29
N ALA A 234 -1.98 6.63 -8.59
CA ALA A 234 -3.09 7.40 -9.12
C ALA A 234 -4.44 6.88 -8.62
N VAL A 235 -4.68 5.57 -8.73
CA VAL A 235 -5.95 4.93 -8.34
C VAL A 235 -6.20 5.09 -6.84
N THR A 236 -5.23 4.79 -5.98
CA THR A 236 -5.40 4.90 -4.53
C THR A 236 -5.62 6.35 -4.11
N PHE A 237 -4.86 7.29 -4.68
CA PHE A 237 -5.04 8.72 -4.42
C PHE A 237 -6.44 9.20 -4.86
N LEU A 238 -6.85 8.86 -6.09
CA LEU A 238 -8.14 9.26 -6.65
C LEU A 238 -9.32 8.68 -5.86
N LEU A 239 -9.22 7.44 -5.38
CA LEU A 239 -10.24 6.85 -4.49
C LEU A 239 -10.35 7.60 -3.16
N GLY A 240 -9.22 8.03 -2.59
CA GLY A 240 -9.22 8.90 -1.41
C GLY A 240 -9.93 10.23 -1.68
N VAL A 241 -9.57 10.92 -2.78
CA VAL A 241 -10.21 12.19 -3.18
C VAL A 241 -11.70 12.00 -3.49
N ALA A 242 -12.11 10.88 -4.09
CA ALA A 242 -13.51 10.55 -4.35
C ALA A 242 -14.32 10.53 -3.06
N GLY A 243 -13.76 10.01 -1.96
CA GLY A 243 -14.39 10.06 -0.63
C GLY A 243 -14.67 11.50 -0.17
N PHE A 244 -13.72 12.41 -0.35
CA PHE A 244 -13.95 13.84 -0.06
C PHE A 244 -14.97 14.48 -1.00
N ALA A 245 -15.00 14.10 -2.28
CA ALA A 245 -16.01 14.59 -3.23
C ALA A 245 -17.42 14.12 -2.87
N ILE A 246 -17.58 12.85 -2.46
CA ILE A 246 -18.83 12.31 -1.94
C ILE A 246 -19.22 13.07 -0.67
N ALA A 247 -18.28 13.30 0.25
CA ALA A 247 -18.56 14.09 1.44
C ALA A 247 -19.05 15.51 1.10
N ALA A 248 -18.49 16.15 0.08
CA ALA A 248 -18.97 17.46 -0.39
C ALA A 248 -20.44 17.41 -0.79
N VAL A 249 -20.85 16.40 -1.56
CA VAL A 249 -22.25 16.22 -1.98
C VAL A 249 -23.18 16.12 -0.78
N TRP A 250 -22.80 15.35 0.24
CA TRP A 250 -23.65 15.11 1.42
C TRP A 250 -23.62 16.23 2.45
N LEU A 251 -22.58 17.08 2.43
CA LEU A 251 -22.45 18.22 3.34
C LEU A 251 -23.07 19.52 2.79
N THR A 252 -23.44 19.58 1.50
CA THR A 252 -24.21 20.71 0.97
C THR A 252 -25.61 20.78 1.56
N ALA A 253 -26.02 21.95 2.03
CA ALA A 253 -27.33 22.15 2.65
C ALA A 253 -28.48 22.09 1.63
N ARG A 254 -29.63 21.56 2.08
CA ARG A 254 -30.94 21.55 1.41
C ARG A 254 -30.99 20.83 0.06
N ARG A 255 -30.79 19.52 0.09
CA ARG A 255 -31.09 18.62 -1.01
C ARG A 255 -31.95 17.46 -0.52
N ASP A 256 -32.93 17.07 -1.33
CA ASP A 256 -33.72 15.87 -1.09
C ASP A 256 -32.82 14.63 -1.28
N LEU A 257 -33.23 13.49 -0.72
CA LEU A 257 -32.43 12.26 -0.80
C LEU A 257 -32.12 11.86 -2.26
N ARG A 258 -33.06 12.11 -3.19
CA ARG A 258 -32.87 11.77 -4.60
C ARG A 258 -31.76 12.59 -5.24
N SER A 259 -31.66 13.89 -4.96
CA SER A 259 -30.57 14.70 -5.50
C SER A 259 -29.22 14.35 -4.88
N HIS A 260 -29.15 13.96 -3.60
CA HIS A 260 -27.92 13.42 -3.02
C HIS A 260 -27.48 12.12 -3.69
N LEU A 261 -28.41 11.20 -3.92
CA LEU A 261 -28.13 9.93 -4.60
C LEU A 261 -27.70 10.16 -6.05
N ALA A 262 -28.41 10.99 -6.81
CA ALA A 262 -28.07 11.32 -8.19
C ALA A 262 -26.71 12.01 -8.29
N ALA A 263 -26.41 12.97 -7.39
CA ALA A 263 -25.11 13.62 -7.35
C ALA A 263 -23.98 12.67 -6.94
N THR A 264 -24.24 11.75 -5.99
CA THR A 264 -23.27 10.71 -5.60
C THR A 264 -22.98 9.77 -6.77
N LEU A 265 -24.02 9.36 -7.52
CA LEU A 265 -23.87 8.56 -8.74
C LEU A 265 -23.07 9.33 -9.81
N GLY A 266 -23.36 10.62 -10.00
CA GLY A 266 -22.60 11.47 -10.91
C GLY A 266 -21.12 11.56 -10.54
N VAL A 267 -20.80 11.74 -9.26
CA VAL A 267 -19.42 11.71 -8.75
C VAL A 267 -18.79 10.34 -8.97
N ALA A 268 -19.50 9.25 -8.66
CA ALA A 268 -19.01 7.88 -8.85
C ALA A 268 -18.70 7.57 -10.32
N LEU A 269 -19.57 8.00 -11.26
CA LEU A 269 -19.35 7.85 -12.70
C LEU A 269 -18.16 8.69 -13.18
N ALA A 270 -18.08 9.96 -12.76
CA ALA A 270 -16.97 10.83 -13.11
C ALA A 270 -15.62 10.27 -12.62
N PHE A 271 -15.55 9.86 -11.35
CA PHE A 271 -14.36 9.20 -10.82
C PHE A 271 -14.13 7.84 -11.46
N GLY A 272 -15.15 7.08 -11.84
CA GLY A 272 -15.01 5.81 -12.56
C GLY A 272 -14.25 5.99 -13.89
N VAL A 273 -14.56 7.05 -14.65
CA VAL A 273 -13.84 7.38 -15.89
C VAL A 273 -12.38 7.76 -15.60
N VAL A 274 -12.15 8.59 -14.58
CA VAL A 274 -10.77 9.02 -14.22
C VAL A 274 -9.95 7.85 -13.66
N LEU A 275 -10.55 6.97 -12.85
CA LEU A 275 -9.93 5.76 -12.32
C LEU A 275 -9.58 4.79 -13.44
N TRP A 276 -10.46 4.63 -14.43
CA TRP A 276 -10.18 3.82 -15.61
C TRP A 276 -9.00 4.41 -16.41
N GLY A 277 -8.95 5.73 -16.62
CA GLY A 277 -7.78 6.37 -17.23
C GLY A 277 -6.49 6.17 -16.42
N GLY A 278 -6.57 6.30 -15.09
CA GLY A 278 -5.44 6.10 -14.18
C GLY A 278 -4.94 4.65 -14.14
N SER A 279 -5.82 3.67 -14.29
CA SER A 279 -5.43 2.26 -14.30
C SER A 279 -4.66 1.86 -15.58
N GLN A 280 -4.78 2.63 -16.66
CA GLN A 280 -4.00 2.42 -17.89
C GLN A 280 -2.55 2.90 -17.80
N LEU A 281 -2.16 3.58 -16.71
CA LEU A 281 -0.78 4.02 -16.52
C LEU A 281 0.13 2.81 -16.30
N ARG A 282 0.88 2.42 -17.34
CA ARG A 282 1.82 1.29 -17.31
C ARG A 282 3.18 1.64 -16.70
N ALA A 283 3.45 2.92 -16.45
CA ALA A 283 4.71 3.37 -15.90
C ALA A 283 4.91 2.78 -14.48
N GLY A 284 6.01 2.05 -14.31
CA GLY A 284 6.43 1.53 -13.03
C GLY A 284 7.93 1.28 -13.00
N TRP A 285 8.50 1.43 -11.82
CA TRP A 285 9.93 1.29 -11.58
C TRP A 285 10.16 0.32 -10.43
N ASP A 286 11.23 -0.45 -10.55
CA ASP A 286 11.80 -1.18 -9.43
C ASP A 286 12.73 -0.24 -8.68
N VAL A 287 12.37 0.04 -7.44
CA VAL A 287 13.16 0.90 -6.55
C VAL A 287 13.83 0.08 -5.46
N SER A 288 13.78 -1.25 -5.54
CA SER A 288 14.48 -2.14 -4.63
C SER A 288 16.00 -2.10 -4.84
N GLU A 289 16.75 -2.26 -3.76
CA GLU A 289 18.22 -2.31 -3.78
C GLU A 289 18.71 -3.56 -4.52
N ASN A 290 18.04 -4.69 -4.27
CA ASN A 290 18.39 -5.99 -4.85
C ASN A 290 17.80 -6.23 -6.24
N ARG A 291 17.11 -5.24 -6.83
CA ARG A 291 16.46 -5.35 -8.15
C ARG A 291 15.51 -6.55 -8.28
N ARG A 292 14.87 -6.97 -7.18
CA ARG A 292 14.00 -8.17 -7.16
C ARG A 292 12.81 -8.10 -8.11
N ASN A 293 12.38 -6.90 -8.49
CA ASN A 293 11.30 -6.69 -9.45
C ASN A 293 11.82 -6.42 -10.86
N SER A 294 13.09 -6.70 -11.14
CA SER A 294 13.71 -6.49 -12.44
C SER A 294 14.47 -7.73 -12.87
N PHE A 295 14.76 -7.83 -14.17
CA PHE A 295 15.74 -8.80 -14.64
C PHE A 295 17.15 -8.21 -14.45
N PRO A 296 18.19 -9.07 -14.52
CA PRO A 296 19.56 -8.59 -14.66
C PRO A 296 19.68 -7.60 -15.83
N ILE A 297 20.58 -6.62 -15.71
CA ILE A 297 20.69 -5.52 -16.70
C ILE A 297 20.99 -6.05 -18.10
N ALA A 298 21.78 -7.11 -18.21
CA ALA A 298 22.12 -7.75 -19.48
C ALA A 298 20.88 -8.41 -20.12
N ASP A 299 20.06 -9.07 -19.31
CA ASP A 299 18.78 -9.66 -19.76
C ASP A 299 17.79 -8.59 -20.18
N GLU A 300 17.66 -7.48 -19.42
CA GLU A 300 16.82 -6.37 -19.85
C GLU A 300 17.24 -5.79 -21.20
N ALA A 301 18.55 -5.64 -21.42
CA ALA A 301 19.10 -5.14 -22.68
C ALA A 301 18.82 -6.09 -23.85
N ALA A 302 18.90 -7.40 -23.63
CA ALA A 302 18.55 -8.42 -24.63
C ALA A 302 17.04 -8.46 -24.90
N LEU A 303 16.21 -8.48 -23.85
CA LEU A 303 14.75 -8.51 -23.95
C LEU A 303 14.18 -7.26 -24.65
N ARG A 304 14.79 -6.08 -24.47
CA ARG A 304 14.39 -4.85 -25.19
C ARG A 304 14.59 -4.94 -26.71
N GLN A 305 15.37 -5.89 -27.20
CA GLN A 305 15.53 -6.13 -28.65
C GLN A 305 14.31 -6.84 -29.24
N ILE A 306 13.52 -7.54 -28.40
CA ILE A 306 12.32 -8.25 -28.81
C ILE A 306 11.18 -7.25 -29.02
N ARG A 307 10.79 -7.05 -30.29
CA ARG A 307 9.70 -6.12 -30.69
C ARG A 307 8.37 -6.80 -30.96
N GLU A 308 8.40 -8.12 -31.14
CA GLU A 308 7.21 -8.93 -31.43
C GLU A 308 6.34 -9.09 -30.17
N PRO A 309 5.00 -9.17 -30.31
CA PRO A 309 4.11 -9.38 -29.17
C PRO A 309 4.28 -10.81 -28.63
N LEU A 310 4.41 -10.94 -27.31
CA LEU A 310 4.50 -12.23 -26.63
C LEU A 310 3.10 -12.65 -26.14
N ARG A 311 2.63 -13.82 -26.57
CA ARG A 311 1.46 -14.47 -25.98
C ARG A 311 1.89 -15.67 -25.15
N VAL A 312 1.41 -15.73 -23.91
CA VAL A 312 1.71 -16.80 -22.96
C VAL A 312 0.41 -17.47 -22.56
N THR A 313 0.28 -18.77 -22.82
CA THR A 313 -0.87 -19.56 -22.35
C THR A 313 -0.42 -20.47 -21.22
N VAL A 314 -0.99 -20.26 -20.03
CA VAL A 314 -0.60 -20.95 -18.79
C VAL A 314 -1.69 -21.96 -18.41
N TYR A 315 -1.34 -23.24 -18.46
CA TYR A 315 -2.21 -24.36 -18.02
C TYR A 315 -1.82 -24.80 -16.61
N LEU A 316 -1.79 -23.86 -15.68
CA LEU A 316 -1.54 -24.10 -14.28
C LEU A 316 -2.70 -23.55 -13.45
N ALA A 317 -3.16 -24.35 -12.51
CA ALA A 317 -4.20 -23.97 -11.57
C ALA A 317 -3.73 -22.76 -10.74
N ALA A 318 -4.68 -21.97 -10.27
CA ALA A 318 -4.37 -20.73 -9.54
C ALA A 318 -3.67 -20.99 -8.19
N GLU A 319 -3.87 -22.17 -7.59
CA GLU A 319 -3.24 -22.58 -6.34
C GLU A 319 -1.91 -23.34 -6.56
N ASP A 320 -1.49 -23.55 -7.82
CA ASP A 320 -0.22 -24.22 -8.12
C ASP A 320 0.96 -23.26 -7.84
N PRO A 321 1.92 -23.62 -6.95
CA PRO A 321 3.06 -22.76 -6.62
C PRO A 321 3.88 -22.35 -7.85
N ARG A 322 3.98 -23.22 -8.86
CA ARG A 322 4.74 -22.92 -10.08
C ARG A 322 4.14 -21.77 -10.86
N ARG A 323 2.81 -21.61 -10.83
CA ARG A 323 2.14 -20.46 -11.44
C ARG A 323 2.48 -19.18 -10.69
N MET A 324 2.43 -19.22 -9.36
CA MET A 324 2.76 -18.06 -8.53
C MET A 324 4.20 -17.60 -8.77
N ASP A 325 5.14 -18.54 -8.85
CA ASP A 325 6.54 -18.26 -9.15
C ASP A 325 6.71 -17.71 -10.57
N LEU A 326 6.05 -18.30 -11.57
CA LEU A 326 6.08 -17.81 -12.95
C LEU A 326 5.52 -16.39 -13.07
N ASP A 327 4.37 -16.12 -12.46
CA ASP A 327 3.71 -14.82 -12.46
C ASP A 327 4.61 -13.77 -11.79
N ARG A 328 5.11 -14.07 -10.58
CA ARG A 328 5.91 -13.15 -9.77
C ARG A 328 7.28 -12.88 -10.40
N ASN A 329 8.02 -13.94 -10.68
CA ASN A 329 9.43 -13.85 -11.05
C ASN A 329 9.65 -13.61 -12.54
N VAL A 330 8.68 -13.93 -13.41
CA VAL A 330 8.90 -13.85 -14.86
C VAL A 330 7.86 -12.97 -15.56
N LEU A 331 6.58 -13.35 -15.54
CA LEU A 331 5.57 -12.69 -16.38
C LEU A 331 5.33 -11.23 -15.98
N SER A 332 5.33 -10.94 -14.68
CA SER A 332 5.20 -9.56 -14.20
C SER A 332 6.37 -8.68 -14.66
N LYS A 333 7.60 -9.22 -14.67
CA LYS A 333 8.81 -8.53 -15.11
C LYS A 333 8.79 -8.31 -16.64
N LEU A 334 8.43 -9.35 -17.40
CA LEU A 334 8.30 -9.26 -18.87
C LEU A 334 7.28 -8.21 -19.30
N ALA A 335 6.13 -8.13 -18.62
CA ALA A 335 5.08 -7.14 -18.93
C ALA A 335 5.53 -5.68 -18.76
N ARG A 336 6.63 -5.43 -18.03
CA ARG A 336 7.24 -4.08 -17.88
C ARG A 336 8.24 -3.74 -18.98
N ILE A 337 8.82 -4.74 -19.62
CA ILE A 337 9.92 -4.57 -20.58
C ILE A 337 9.42 -4.70 -22.02
N LEU A 338 8.61 -5.73 -22.28
CA LEU A 338 8.12 -6.03 -23.62
C LEU A 338 6.95 -5.11 -23.99
N PRO A 339 6.83 -4.73 -25.29
CA PRO A 339 5.81 -3.77 -25.74
C PRO A 339 4.38 -4.28 -25.57
N ARG A 340 4.16 -5.60 -25.71
CA ARG A 340 2.86 -6.25 -25.51
C ARG A 340 3.05 -7.69 -25.04
N VAL A 341 2.52 -7.99 -23.86
CA VAL A 341 2.46 -9.34 -23.29
C VAL A 341 0.99 -9.67 -23.04
N GLU A 342 0.49 -10.73 -23.67
CA GLU A 342 -0.85 -11.28 -23.45
C GLU A 342 -0.70 -12.58 -22.65
N ILE A 343 -1.39 -12.68 -21.52
CA ILE A 343 -1.32 -13.85 -20.64
C ILE A 343 -2.72 -14.43 -20.54
N ASP A 344 -2.89 -15.65 -21.07
CA ASP A 344 -4.13 -16.40 -21.05
C ASP A 344 -4.00 -17.57 -20.06
N TYR A 345 -4.77 -17.52 -18.98
CA TYR A 345 -4.84 -18.63 -18.02
C TYR A 345 -5.92 -19.61 -18.46
N ALA A 346 -5.51 -20.78 -18.94
CA ALA A 346 -6.39 -21.76 -19.58
C ALA A 346 -6.75 -22.96 -18.68
N SER A 347 -6.30 -22.97 -17.42
CA SER A 347 -6.66 -24.02 -16.45
C SER A 347 -8.17 -24.00 -16.15
N HIS A 348 -8.84 -25.15 -16.29
CA HIS A 348 -10.27 -25.27 -16.02
C HIS A 348 -10.59 -25.50 -14.54
N SER A 349 -9.60 -25.94 -13.75
CA SER A 349 -9.77 -26.26 -12.34
C SER A 349 -9.05 -25.26 -11.41
N ARG A 350 -9.46 -25.22 -10.13
CA ARG A 350 -8.83 -24.37 -9.10
C ARG A 350 -7.54 -24.95 -8.52
N VAL A 351 -7.45 -26.27 -8.43
CA VAL A 351 -6.38 -27.01 -7.72
C VAL A 351 -5.59 -27.96 -8.65
N GLY A 352 -5.99 -28.10 -9.92
CA GLY A 352 -5.40 -29.08 -10.86
C GLY A 352 -5.92 -30.51 -10.67
N LEU A 353 -6.48 -30.84 -9.51
CA LEU A 353 -6.91 -32.19 -9.10
C LEU A 353 -8.00 -32.83 -9.96
N PHE A 354 -8.71 -32.05 -10.78
CA PHE A 354 -9.81 -32.51 -11.63
C PHE A 354 -9.55 -32.32 -13.12
N GLU A 355 -8.31 -32.02 -13.52
CA GLU A 355 -7.94 -31.94 -14.93
C GLU A 355 -7.68 -33.35 -15.46
N GLY A 356 -8.30 -33.67 -16.59
CA GLY A 356 -8.33 -35.02 -17.13
C GLY A 356 -7.02 -35.43 -17.81
N PRO A 357 -6.74 -36.74 -17.97
CA PRO A 357 -5.62 -37.20 -18.79
C PRO A 357 -5.86 -36.78 -20.25
N GLY A 358 -5.14 -35.76 -20.72
CA GLY A 358 -5.33 -35.12 -22.02
C GLY A 358 -5.48 -33.60 -21.95
N ASP A 359 -5.74 -33.05 -20.76
CA ASP A 359 -5.64 -31.62 -20.51
C ASP A 359 -4.15 -31.23 -20.45
N HIS A 360 -3.79 -30.11 -21.08
CA HIS A 360 -2.43 -29.55 -21.15
C HIS A 360 -1.88 -29.09 -19.78
N TYR A 361 -2.38 -29.65 -18.66
CA TYR A 361 -2.02 -29.26 -17.32
C TYR A 361 -0.52 -29.38 -17.06
N GLY A 362 0.07 -28.34 -16.49
CA GLY A 362 1.51 -28.26 -16.28
C GLY A 362 2.30 -27.67 -17.45
N GLU A 363 1.64 -27.35 -18.57
CA GLU A 363 2.28 -26.75 -19.74
C GLU A 363 2.13 -25.23 -19.75
N VAL A 364 3.20 -24.56 -20.17
CA VAL A 364 3.22 -23.13 -20.46
C VAL A 364 3.68 -22.95 -21.89
N TRP A 365 2.82 -22.32 -22.69
CA TRP A 365 3.08 -22.10 -24.10
C TRP A 365 3.47 -20.65 -24.34
N TYR A 366 4.60 -20.44 -24.99
CA TYR A 366 5.10 -19.12 -25.39
C TYR A 366 5.00 -18.98 -26.90
N GLU A 367 4.34 -17.92 -27.36
CA GLU A 367 4.18 -17.61 -28.78
C GLU A 367 4.72 -16.19 -29.07
N LEU A 368 5.61 -16.08 -30.05
CA LEU A 368 6.28 -14.86 -30.45
C LEU A 368 6.53 -14.89 -31.96
N GLY A 369 6.03 -13.89 -32.69
CA GLY A 369 6.27 -13.76 -34.14
C GLY A 369 5.83 -14.99 -34.96
N GLY A 370 4.72 -15.64 -34.58
CA GLY A 370 4.21 -16.84 -35.23
C GLY A 370 4.98 -18.14 -34.93
N ARG A 371 5.99 -18.07 -34.06
CA ARG A 371 6.69 -19.25 -33.51
C ARG A 371 6.13 -19.57 -32.15
N ARG A 372 5.97 -20.86 -31.84
CA ARG A 372 5.40 -21.34 -30.58
C ARG A 372 6.28 -22.42 -29.98
N VAL A 373 6.50 -22.35 -28.67
CA VAL A 373 7.28 -23.34 -27.90
C VAL A 373 6.56 -23.65 -26.58
N MET A 374 6.68 -24.90 -26.13
CA MET A 374 6.12 -25.37 -24.85
C MET A 374 7.25 -25.55 -23.84
N SER A 375 7.03 -25.10 -22.61
CA SER A 375 7.87 -25.39 -21.45
C SER A 375 7.01 -25.88 -20.29
N ARG A 376 7.58 -26.75 -19.46
CA ARG A 376 7.00 -27.17 -18.17
C ARG A 376 7.70 -26.54 -16.98
N SER A 377 8.74 -25.74 -17.23
CA SER A 377 9.46 -25.03 -16.17
C SER A 377 8.86 -23.64 -15.95
N ALA A 378 8.77 -23.26 -14.68
CA ALA A 378 8.41 -21.92 -14.24
C ALA A 378 9.63 -21.09 -13.79
N THR A 379 10.85 -21.63 -13.92
CA THR A 379 12.06 -20.97 -13.42
C THR A 379 12.54 -19.88 -14.38
N GLU A 380 12.96 -18.74 -13.83
CA GLU A 380 13.40 -17.57 -14.59
C GLU A 380 14.46 -17.89 -15.66
N PRO A 381 15.58 -18.59 -15.37
CA PRO A 381 16.61 -18.85 -16.36
C PRO A 381 16.12 -19.67 -17.56
N ILE A 382 15.30 -20.70 -17.31
CA ILE A 382 14.79 -21.59 -18.37
C ILE A 382 13.79 -20.84 -19.26
N VAL A 383 12.94 -20.00 -18.65
CA VAL A 383 11.97 -19.22 -19.42
C VAL A 383 12.69 -18.15 -20.26
N LEU A 384 13.70 -17.46 -19.72
CA LEU A 384 14.48 -16.48 -20.47
C LEU A 384 15.23 -17.12 -21.66
N ASP A 385 15.90 -18.25 -21.45
CA ASP A 385 16.56 -19.00 -22.53
C ASP A 385 15.56 -19.42 -23.62
N THR A 386 14.39 -19.93 -23.20
CA THR A 386 13.29 -20.27 -24.13
C THR A 386 12.88 -19.06 -24.97
N LEU A 387 12.76 -17.88 -24.36
CA LEU A 387 12.40 -16.64 -25.05
C LEU A 387 13.51 -16.15 -25.99
N TYR A 388 14.78 -16.24 -25.59
CA TYR A 388 15.92 -15.86 -26.44
C TYR A 388 16.01 -16.73 -27.69
N GLN A 389 15.85 -18.05 -27.54
CA GLN A 389 15.79 -18.99 -28.66
C GLN A 389 14.60 -18.71 -29.57
N LEU A 390 13.42 -18.48 -28.98
CA LEU A 390 12.20 -18.16 -29.73
C LEU A 390 12.34 -16.85 -30.51
N ALA A 391 12.95 -15.83 -29.92
CA ALA A 391 13.19 -14.53 -30.54
C ALA A 391 14.40 -14.49 -31.48
N ARG A 392 15.28 -15.51 -31.46
CA ARG A 392 16.61 -15.51 -32.11
C ARG A 392 17.49 -14.33 -31.66
N VAL A 393 17.41 -13.99 -30.38
CA VAL A 393 18.30 -13.01 -29.74
C VAL A 393 19.39 -13.81 -29.02
N PRO A 394 20.68 -13.46 -29.17
CA PRO A 394 21.74 -14.16 -28.44
C PRO A 394 21.54 -13.96 -26.93
N PRO A 395 21.63 -15.02 -26.11
CA PRO A 395 21.55 -14.86 -24.67
C PRO A 395 22.72 -13.99 -24.20
N PRO A 396 22.51 -13.08 -23.25
CA PRO A 396 23.61 -12.31 -22.68
C PRO A 396 24.63 -13.26 -22.04
N GLY A 397 25.92 -12.88 -22.09
CA GLY A 397 26.93 -13.56 -21.26
C GLY A 397 26.56 -13.44 -19.78
N HIS A 398 27.06 -14.36 -18.95
CA HIS A 398 26.84 -14.31 -17.50
C HIS A 398 27.19 -12.89 -17.02
N ALA A 399 26.21 -12.17 -16.53
CA ALA A 399 26.40 -10.77 -16.16
C ALA A 399 27.27 -10.71 -14.89
N GLU A 400 28.42 -10.07 -14.99
CA GLU A 400 29.25 -9.65 -13.84
C GLU A 400 28.58 -8.48 -13.08
N GLY A 401 27.28 -8.59 -12.80
CA GLY A 401 26.58 -7.73 -11.85
C GLY A 401 26.62 -8.44 -10.51
N GLY A 402 27.44 -7.96 -9.58
CA GLY A 402 27.67 -8.62 -8.29
C GLY A 402 26.35 -9.04 -7.63
N GLU A 403 26.28 -10.30 -7.21
CA GLU A 403 25.18 -10.83 -6.40
C GLU A 403 24.91 -9.88 -5.24
N TYR A 404 23.63 -9.62 -4.96
CA TYR A 404 23.24 -8.71 -3.89
C TYR A 404 23.88 -9.19 -2.57
N PRO A 405 24.76 -8.38 -1.94
CA PRO A 405 25.58 -8.85 -0.82
C PRO A 405 24.78 -9.05 0.47
N GLY A 406 23.54 -8.58 0.52
CA GLY A 406 22.74 -8.53 1.74
C GLY A 406 23.29 -7.54 2.75
N HIS A 407 22.54 -7.33 3.82
CA HIS A 407 22.96 -6.49 4.95
C HIS A 407 22.91 -7.31 6.25
N PRO A 408 23.79 -8.30 6.44
CA PRO A 408 23.83 -9.08 7.66
C PRO A 408 24.06 -8.17 8.87
N LEU A 409 23.14 -8.19 9.84
CA LEU A 409 23.28 -7.43 11.06
C LEU A 409 22.78 -8.22 12.27
N ALA A 410 23.71 -8.66 13.11
CA ALA A 410 23.43 -9.30 14.39
C ALA A 410 23.20 -8.25 15.50
N ALA A 411 22.19 -7.39 15.32
CA ALA A 411 21.86 -6.33 16.29
C ALA A 411 21.00 -6.86 17.46
N ARG A 412 21.00 -6.10 18.55
CA ARG A 412 20.01 -6.24 19.64
C ARG A 412 19.29 -4.90 19.82
N PRO A 413 17.97 -4.88 20.09
CA PRO A 413 17.19 -3.65 20.20
C PRO A 413 17.39 -2.94 21.55
N ILE A 414 18.64 -2.64 21.90
CA ILE A 414 19.03 -2.06 23.20
C ILE A 414 18.43 -0.66 23.35
N GLY A 415 17.64 -0.45 24.41
CA GLY A 415 17.02 0.84 24.72
C GLY A 415 15.70 1.11 24.01
N ALA A 416 15.34 0.37 22.95
CA ALA A 416 14.07 0.54 22.24
C ALA A 416 12.85 0.36 23.18
N ALA A 417 12.89 -0.64 24.06
CA ALA A 417 11.83 -0.90 25.04
C ALA A 417 11.59 0.31 25.97
N TRP A 418 12.65 0.99 26.41
CA TRP A 418 12.56 2.20 27.25
C TRP A 418 11.98 3.40 26.49
N VAL A 419 12.24 3.49 25.20
CA VAL A 419 11.70 4.56 24.36
C VAL A 419 10.21 4.35 24.12
N TYR A 420 9.79 3.15 23.74
CA TYR A 420 8.41 2.92 23.27
C TYR A 420 7.41 2.58 24.36
N TYR A 421 7.80 1.90 25.45
CA TYR A 421 6.84 1.47 26.47
C TYR A 421 6.64 2.49 27.60
N PRO A 422 7.67 3.06 28.24
CA PRO A 422 7.48 4.11 29.24
C PRO A 422 7.62 5.53 28.67
N LEU A 423 8.72 5.86 27.97
CA LEU A 423 8.99 7.25 27.59
C LEU A 423 7.93 7.81 26.65
N TRP A 424 7.55 7.06 25.62
CA TRP A 424 6.57 7.50 24.64
C TRP A 424 5.19 7.79 25.26
N PRO A 425 4.55 6.87 26.01
CA PRO A 425 3.29 7.17 26.67
C PRO A 425 3.37 8.31 27.68
N LEU A 426 4.51 8.45 28.38
CA LEU A 426 4.72 9.58 29.30
C LEU A 426 4.74 10.92 28.56
N VAL A 427 5.49 11.02 27.45
CA VAL A 427 5.59 12.25 26.65
C VAL A 427 4.24 12.61 26.04
N VAL A 428 3.56 11.65 25.41
CA VAL A 428 2.24 11.89 24.80
C VAL A 428 1.19 12.20 25.86
N GLY A 429 1.20 11.48 26.98
CA GLY A 429 0.30 11.70 28.11
C GLY A 429 0.48 13.07 28.75
N TRP A 430 1.72 13.49 28.97
CA TRP A 430 2.04 14.81 29.49
C TRP A 430 1.66 15.93 28.51
N ALA A 431 1.97 15.77 27.22
CA ALA A 431 1.58 16.74 26.18
C ALA A 431 0.05 16.88 26.08
N CYS A 432 -0.67 15.75 26.13
CA CYS A 432 -2.13 15.71 26.17
C CYS A 432 -2.68 16.42 27.42
N TRP A 433 -2.16 16.08 28.60
CA TRP A 433 -2.55 16.71 29.86
C TRP A 433 -2.32 18.22 29.84
N TYR A 434 -1.14 18.66 29.39
CA TYR A 434 -0.78 20.06 29.28
C TYR A 434 -1.73 20.80 28.32
N HIS A 435 -2.01 20.20 27.15
CA HIS A 435 -2.94 20.77 26.18
C HIS A 435 -4.34 20.97 26.77
N PHE A 436 -4.91 19.95 27.42
CA PHE A 436 -6.25 20.03 27.98
C PHE A 436 -6.34 20.82 29.29
N ARG A 437 -5.26 21.03 30.05
CA ARG A 437 -5.30 21.79 31.31
C ARG A 437 -4.97 23.27 31.14
N VAL A 438 -4.07 23.61 30.22
CA VAL A 438 -3.52 24.98 30.10
C VAL A 438 -4.12 25.73 28.92
N ARG A 439 -4.61 25.03 27.88
CA ARG A 439 -5.15 25.65 26.65
C ARG A 439 -6.65 25.40 26.41
N SER A 440 -7.35 24.69 27.30
CA SER A 440 -8.80 24.45 27.17
C SER A 440 -9.65 25.59 27.70
#